data_AF-A0A0F3KJ51-F1
#
_entry.id   AF-A0A0F3KJ51-F1
#
_cell.length_a   1.000
_cell.length_b   1.000
_cell.length_c   1.000
_cell.angle_alpha   90.00
_cell.angle_beta   90.00
_cell.angle_gamma   90.00
#
_symmetry.space_group_name_H-M   'P 1'
#
loop_
_entity.id
_entity.type
_entity.pdbx_description
1 polymer ?
#
loop_
_entity_poly.entity_id
_entity_poly.type
_entity_poly.pdbx_seq_one_letter_code
_entity_poly.pdbx_strand_id
1 'polypeptide(L)'
;METLDNSYIARFEAIHTDAIALGDAALAEDFDEARFGAKLLIARAESLGMASLVHAAKVIEATLGESGEPLPGYGAAILGVAKTLRPSIRKAT
;
A
#
# COMPACT_ATOMS: atom_id res chain seq x y z
N MET A 1 23.71 -0.02 -19.23
CA MET A 1 22.66 0.46 -18.30
C MET A 1 21.36 -0.01 -18.89
N GLU A 2 20.91 -1.18 -18.44
CA GLU A 2 19.65 -1.77 -18.89
C GLU A 2 18.54 -0.83 -18.43
N THR A 3 17.79 -0.27 -19.37
CA THR A 3 16.58 0.50 -19.07
C THR A 3 15.71 -0.40 -18.22
N LEU A 4 15.32 0.04 -17.01
CA LEU A 4 14.25 -0.62 -16.26
C LEU A 4 13.14 -0.93 -17.26
N ASP A 5 12.76 -2.21 -17.34
CA ASP A 5 11.69 -2.64 -18.23
C ASP A 5 10.48 -1.73 -18.00
N ASN A 6 9.95 -1.13 -19.06
CA ASN A 6 8.81 -0.22 -19.00
C ASN A 6 7.61 -0.87 -18.28
N SER A 7 7.51 -2.20 -18.32
CA SER A 7 6.56 -3.00 -17.55
C SER A 7 6.76 -2.89 -16.03
N TYR A 8 8.00 -2.87 -15.56
CA TYR A 8 8.30 -2.75 -14.13
C TYR A 8 7.93 -1.36 -13.60
N ILE A 9 8.26 -0.30 -14.34
CA ILE A 9 7.92 1.08 -13.97
C ILE A 9 6.40 1.25 -13.86
N ALA A 10 5.66 0.82 -14.87
CA ALA A 10 4.20 0.92 -14.87
C ALA A 10 3.55 0.14 -13.69
N ARG A 11 4.09 -1.03 -13.35
CA ARG A 11 3.62 -1.81 -12.19
C ARG A 11 3.94 -1.14 -10.86
N PHE A 12 5.09 -0.48 -10.76
CA PHE A 12 5.48 0.29 -9.58
C PHE A 12 4.61 1.55 -9.41
N GLU A 13 4.32 2.27 -10.49
CA GLU A 13 3.40 3.41 -10.48
C GLU A 13 1.98 3.00 -10.09
N ALA A 14 1.49 1.87 -10.61
CA ALA A 14 0.19 1.33 -10.22
C ALA A 14 0.09 1.09 -8.71
N ILE A 15 1.15 0.60 -8.07
CA ILE A 15 1.20 0.42 -6.61
C ILE A 15 1.05 1.75 -5.86
N HIS A 16 1.67 2.84 -6.35
CA HIS A 16 1.51 4.16 -5.75
C HIS A 16 0.08 4.67 -5.88
N THR A 17 -0.51 4.52 -7.06
CA THR A 17 -1.91 4.91 -7.31
C THR A 17 -2.87 4.13 -6.41
N ASP A 18 -2.70 2.81 -6.30
CA ASP A 18 -3.53 1.97 -5.44
C ASP A 18 -3.41 2.35 -3.95
N ALA A 19 -2.19 2.68 -3.50
CA ALA A 19 -1.97 3.13 -2.12
C ALA A 19 -2.64 4.49 -1.82
N ILE A 20 -2.70 5.40 -2.80
CA ILE A 20 -3.43 6.67 -2.69
C ILE A 20 -4.93 6.40 -2.65
N ALA A 21 -5.46 5.64 -3.60
CA ALA A 21 -6.89 5.32 -3.69
C ALA A 21 -7.42 4.64 -2.42
N LEU A 22 -6.64 3.70 -1.86
CA LEU A 22 -6.94 3.08 -0.57
C LEU A 22 -7.06 4.13 0.55
N GLY A 23 -6.08 5.04 0.65
CA GLY A 23 -6.06 6.10 1.66
C GLY A 23 -7.25 7.04 1.53
N ASP A 24 -7.59 7.44 0.30
CA ASP A 24 -8.74 8.30 0.00
C ASP A 24 -10.06 7.62 0.36
N ALA A 25 -10.22 6.34 0.02
CA ALA A 25 -11.39 5.55 0.41
C ALA A 25 -11.54 5.46 1.94
N ALA A 26 -10.45 5.20 2.66
CA ALA A 26 -10.45 5.14 4.11
C ALA A 26 -10.76 6.49 4.78
N LEU A 27 -10.38 7.61 4.16
CA LEU A 27 -10.74 8.97 4.61
C LEU A 27 -12.20 9.33 4.32
N ALA A 28 -12.76 8.76 3.25
CA ALA A 28 -14.17 8.91 2.90
C ALA A 28 -15.11 7.95 3.66
N GLU A 29 -14.57 7.15 4.59
CA GLU A 29 -15.28 6.09 5.31
C GLU A 29 -15.86 5.00 4.39
N ASP A 30 -15.35 4.90 3.16
CA ASP A 30 -15.62 3.79 2.24
C ASP A 30 -14.69 2.62 2.57
N PHE A 31 -14.99 1.94 3.68
CA PHE A 31 -14.13 0.88 4.19
C PHE A 31 -14.17 -0.38 3.34
N ASP A 32 -15.21 -0.59 2.54
CA ASP A 32 -15.25 -1.72 1.60
C ASP A 32 -14.28 -1.50 0.44
N GLU A 33 -14.24 -0.28 -0.12
CA GLU A 33 -13.23 0.07 -1.11
C GLU A 33 -11.82 0.08 -0.51
N ALA A 34 -11.65 0.55 0.73
CA ALA A 34 -10.36 0.49 1.41
C ALA A 34 -9.88 -0.97 1.61
N ARG A 35 -10.77 -1.91 1.96
CA ARG A 35 -10.46 -3.35 2.08
C ARG A 35 -10.08 -3.95 0.74
N PHE A 36 -10.82 -3.62 -0.31
CA PHE A 36 -10.48 -4.04 -1.67
C PHE A 36 -9.10 -3.52 -2.07
N GLY A 37 -8.84 -2.22 -1.86
CA GLY A 37 -7.55 -1.58 -2.09
C GLY A 37 -6.41 -2.25 -1.32
N ALA A 38 -6.62 -2.63 -0.05
CA ALA A 38 -5.61 -3.31 0.75
C ALA A 38 -5.22 -4.67 0.13
N LYS A 39 -6.21 -5.47 -0.28
CA LYS A 39 -5.99 -6.77 -0.93
C LYS A 39 -5.30 -6.62 -2.29
N LEU A 40 -5.72 -5.62 -3.07
CA LEU A 40 -5.10 -5.32 -4.37
C LEU A 40 -3.63 -4.91 -4.20
N LEU A 41 -3.34 -4.04 -3.24
CA LEU A 41 -2.00 -3.60 -2.91
C LEU A 41 -1.10 -4.77 -2.47
N ILE A 42 -1.61 -5.68 -1.63
CA ILE A 42 -0.91 -6.91 -1.22
C ILE A 42 -0.54 -7.74 -2.45
N ALA A 43 -1.52 -8.06 -3.30
CA ALA A 43 -1.30 -8.92 -4.47
C ALA A 43 -0.27 -8.32 -5.44
N ARG A 44 -0.33 -7.01 -5.69
CA ARG A 44 0.64 -6.33 -6.56
C ARG A 44 2.02 -6.28 -5.95
N ALA A 45 2.13 -5.96 -4.66
CA ALA A 45 3.40 -5.94 -3.94
C ALA A 45 4.06 -7.34 -3.91
N GLU A 46 3.27 -8.40 -3.71
CA GLU A 46 3.73 -9.79 -3.81
C GLU A 46 4.26 -10.10 -5.21
N SER A 47 3.57 -9.66 -6.26
CA SER A 47 3.99 -9.86 -7.65
C SER A 47 5.32 -9.19 -8.04
N LEU A 48 5.78 -8.21 -7.24
CA LEU A 48 7.06 -7.50 -7.41
C LEU A 48 8.10 -7.85 -6.34
N GLY A 49 7.77 -8.78 -5.43
CA GLY A 49 8.68 -9.18 -4.34
C GLY A 49 8.90 -8.09 -3.27
N MET A 50 8.00 -7.12 -3.13
CA MET A 50 8.14 -5.99 -2.19
C MET A 50 7.72 -6.38 -0.77
N ALA A 51 8.48 -7.27 -0.11
CA ALA A 51 8.12 -7.89 1.17
C ALA A 51 7.73 -6.89 2.28
N SER A 52 8.46 -5.77 2.41
CA SER A 52 8.13 -4.74 3.41
C SER A 52 6.77 -4.10 3.15
N LEU A 53 6.42 -3.90 1.87
CA LEU A 53 5.14 -3.31 1.47
C LEU A 53 4.00 -4.30 1.69
N VAL A 54 4.22 -5.58 1.35
CA VAL A 54 3.28 -6.67 1.65
C VAL A 54 2.98 -6.72 3.15
N HIS A 55 4.00 -6.65 3.99
CA HIS A 55 3.82 -6.65 5.44
C HIS A 55 3.01 -5.43 5.91
N ALA A 56 3.38 -4.23 5.46
CA ALA A 56 2.65 -3.01 5.81
C ALA A 56 1.18 -3.05 5.35
N ALA A 57 0.90 -3.54 4.15
CA ALA A 57 -0.46 -3.65 3.62
C ALA A 57 -1.30 -4.72 4.34
N LYS A 58 -0.69 -5.83 4.78
CA LYS A 58 -1.37 -6.83 5.63
C LYS A 58 -1.76 -6.28 7.00
N VAL A 59 -0.99 -5.33 7.54
CA VAL A 59 -1.40 -4.62 8.77
C VAL A 59 -2.65 -3.77 8.50
N ILE A 60 -2.75 -3.10 7.35
CA ILE A 60 -3.97 -2.38 6.95
C ILE A 60 -5.15 -3.34 6.90
N GLU A 61 -5.04 -4.45 6.14
CA GLU A 61 -6.11 -5.45 6.02
C GLU A 61 -6.58 -5.96 7.39
N ALA A 62 -5.64 -6.31 8.28
CA ALA A 62 -5.96 -6.75 9.62
C ALA A 62 -6.70 -5.68 10.45
N THR A 63 -6.30 -4.40 10.31
CA THR A 63 -6.94 -3.29 11.04
C THR A 63 -8.26 -2.83 10.43
N LEU A 64 -8.48 -2.95 9.11
CA LEU A 64 -9.77 -2.67 8.49
C LEU A 64 -10.81 -3.74 8.84
N GLY A 65 -10.35 -4.93 9.23
CA GLY A 65 -11.20 -6.06 9.58
C GLY A 65 -11.97 -6.60 8.36
N GLU A 66 -12.79 -7.62 8.59
CA GLU A 66 -13.52 -8.31 7.53
C GLU A 66 -14.73 -7.51 7.02
N SER A 67 -15.40 -6.76 7.90
CA SER A 67 -16.57 -5.94 7.55
C SER A 67 -16.88 -4.90 8.65
N GLY A 68 -17.72 -3.92 8.32
CA GLY A 68 -18.22 -2.92 9.26
C GLY A 68 -17.17 -1.86 9.62
N GLU A 69 -17.18 -1.45 10.89
CA GLU A 69 -16.24 -0.46 11.40
C GLU A 69 -14.82 -1.03 11.53
N PRO A 70 -13.77 -0.30 11.09
CA PRO A 70 -12.40 -0.73 11.24
C PRO A 70 -11.97 -0.71 12.72
N LEU A 71 -10.95 -1.52 13.03
CA LEU A 71 -10.28 -1.49 14.31
C LEU A 71 -9.44 -0.21 14.46
N PRO A 72 -9.22 0.28 15.69
CA PRO A 72 -8.28 1.35 15.95
C PRO A 72 -6.90 1.07 15.35
N GLY A 73 -6.30 2.09 14.74
CA GLY A 73 -4.94 2.02 14.20
C GLY A 73 -4.84 1.85 12.69
N TYR A 74 -5.95 1.71 11.95
CA TYR A 74 -5.91 1.62 10.48
C TYR A 74 -5.23 2.84 9.82
N GLY A 75 -5.44 4.05 10.33
CA GLY A 75 -4.73 5.24 9.85
C GLY A 75 -3.21 5.19 10.07
N ALA A 76 -2.75 4.60 11.18
CA ALA A 76 -1.33 4.39 11.42
C ALA A 76 -0.76 3.31 10.49
N ALA A 77 -1.55 2.29 10.17
CA ALA A 77 -1.19 1.26 9.19
C ALA A 77 -1.03 1.85 7.77
N ILE A 78 -1.96 2.73 7.34
CA ILE A 78 -1.86 3.48 6.07
C ILE A 78 -0.58 4.32 6.01
N LEU A 79 -0.24 5.03 7.10
CA LEU A 79 1.03 5.74 7.20
C LEU A 79 2.25 4.80 7.08
N GLY A 80 2.14 3.56 7.57
CA GLY A 80 3.18 2.53 7.42
C GLY A 80 3.44 2.16 5.96
N VAL A 81 2.39 2.01 5.15
CA VAL A 81 2.51 1.83 3.69
C VAL A 81 3.19 3.04 3.05
N ALA A 82 2.74 4.26 3.36
CA ALA A 82 3.33 5.48 2.80
C ALA A 82 4.83 5.62 3.13
N LYS A 83 5.25 5.24 4.35
CA LYS A 83 6.66 5.20 4.74
C LYS A 83 7.46 4.17 3.96
N THR A 84 6.86 3.04 3.61
CA THR A 84 7.51 1.96 2.85
C THR A 84 7.69 2.33 1.37
N LEU A 85 6.75 3.09 0.82
CA LEU A 85 6.81 3.62 -0.55
C LEU A 85 7.70 4.86 -0.68
N ARG A 86 8.08 5.49 0.43
CA ARG A 86 8.96 6.65 0.41
C ARG A 86 10.35 6.22 -0.09
N PRO A 87 10.95 6.94 -1.07
CA PRO A 87 12.33 6.71 -1.47
C PRO A 87 13.26 6.78 -0.25
N SER A 88 14.08 5.74 -0.06
CA SER A 88 15.15 5.77 0.94
C SER A 88 16.25 6.71 0.49
N ILE A 89 16.09 8.01 0.74
CA ILE A 89 17.18 8.97 0.58
C ILE A 89 18.14 8.73 1.74
N ARG A 90 19.15 7.88 1.55
CA ARG A 90 20.29 7.86 2.47
C ARG A 90 20.98 9.23 2.32
N LYS A 91 20.94 10.06 3.37
CA LYS A 91 21.90 11.15 3.47
C LYS A 91 23.28 10.51 3.55
N ALA A 92 24.10 10.70 2.52
CA ALA A 92 25.53 10.49 2.64
C ALA A 92 25.99 11.41 3.79
N THR A 93 26.39 10.78 4.89
CA THR A 93 26.97 11.45 6.05
C THR A 93 28.39 10.95 6.17
#